data_AF-A0A1X7HN23-F1
#
_entry.id   AF-A0A1X7HN23-F1
#
_cell.length_a   1.000
_cell.length_b   1.000
_cell.length_c   1.000
_cell.angle_alpha   90.00
_cell.angle_beta   90.00
_cell.angle_gamma   90.00
#
_symmetry.space_group_name_H-M   'P 1'
#
loop_
_entity.id
_entity.type
_entity.pdbx_description
1 polymer ?
#
loop_
_entity_poly.entity_id
_entity_poly.type
_entity_poly.pdbx_seq_one_letter_code
_entity_poly.pdbx_strand_id
1 'polypeptide(L)'
;MSGNHSIIRQSGPPGVCAVAQERGFCAVSQAQRPDPNAGAGRATDGRAVAALLRIGISLSPDAATEFVTTIPPEQWTVEQTPDLLVALLSSVLWQQPDALAAIHVALHEEAAQIHQAIVTPGAPASLNIDQFQASVGYGHLELSRGTFRASLRLPLPAAQEPARNGK
;
A
#
# COMPACT_ATOMS: atom_id res chain seq x y z
N MET A 1 -1.56 14.08 21.46
CA MET A 1 -2.30 14.35 20.21
C MET A 1 -1.30 14.36 19.08
N SER A 2 -1.17 13.25 18.35
CA SER A 2 -0.24 13.13 17.23
C SER A 2 -0.91 13.63 15.95
N GLY A 3 -0.36 14.71 15.40
CA GLY A 3 -0.94 15.48 14.31
C GLY A 3 -0.98 14.77 12.96
N ASN A 4 -1.77 15.37 12.08
CA ASN A 4 -1.86 15.02 10.68
C ASN A 4 -0.48 15.12 10.02
N HIS A 5 -0.14 14.20 9.12
CA HIS A 5 1.11 14.27 8.37
C HIS A 5 0.91 13.89 6.90
N SER A 6 1.64 14.57 6.03
CA SER A 6 1.64 14.32 4.58
C SER A 6 3.08 14.14 4.12
N ILE A 7 3.34 13.06 3.39
CA ILE A 7 4.60 12.77 2.74
C ILE A 7 4.31 12.71 1.24
N ILE A 8 4.92 13.60 0.46
CA ILE A 8 4.76 13.63 -1.00
C ILE A 8 6.15 13.53 -1.63
N ARG A 9 6.41 12.47 -2.40
CA ARG A 9 7.63 12.29 -3.20
C ARG A 9 7.24 12.27 -4.69
N GLN A 10 7.52 13.36 -5.41
CA GLN A 10 7.12 13.54 -6.81
C GLN A 10 8.31 13.60 -7.79
N SER A 11 8.34 12.71 -8.77
CA SER A 11 9.15 12.73 -10.00
C SER A 11 8.46 11.99 -11.18
N GLY A 12 7.13 12.12 -11.32
CA GLY A 12 6.33 11.66 -12.48
C GLY A 12 5.43 10.43 -12.24
N PRO A 13 4.33 10.24 -13.02
CA PRO A 13 3.40 9.11 -12.85
C PRO A 13 3.98 7.77 -13.38
N PRO A 14 3.54 6.59 -12.85
CA PRO A 14 2.62 6.33 -11.74
C PRO A 14 3.32 6.09 -10.38
N GLY A 15 2.64 6.41 -9.26
CA GLY A 15 3.16 6.24 -7.90
C GLY A 15 2.20 5.50 -6.97
N VAL A 16 2.73 4.93 -5.89
CA VAL A 16 1.98 4.38 -4.76
C VAL A 16 1.37 5.53 -3.95
N CYS A 17 0.10 5.38 -3.55
CA CYS A 17 -0.55 6.30 -2.62
C CYS A 17 -1.14 5.51 -1.45
N ALA A 18 -0.78 5.87 -0.23
CA ALA A 18 -1.37 5.35 0.99
C ALA A 18 -2.05 6.47 1.77
N VAL A 19 -3.20 6.18 2.37
CA VAL A 19 -3.94 7.10 3.24
C VAL A 19 -4.39 6.33 4.47
N ALA A 20 -4.29 6.95 5.64
CA ALA A 20 -4.91 6.45 6.86
C ALA A 20 -5.67 7.57 7.57
N GLN A 21 -6.83 7.25 8.13
CA GLN A 21 -7.68 8.18 8.84
C GLN A 21 -8.36 7.49 10.01
N GLU A 22 -8.31 8.12 11.18
CA GLU A 22 -9.02 7.69 12.38
C GLU A 22 -9.20 8.90 13.29
N ARG A 23 -10.36 9.13 13.89
CA ARG A 23 -10.71 10.24 14.82
C ARG A 23 -9.53 11.17 15.23
N GLY A 24 -9.37 12.29 14.52
CA GLY A 24 -8.34 13.30 14.83
C GLY A 24 -6.93 13.01 14.29
N PHE A 25 -6.77 11.91 13.56
CA PHE A 25 -5.58 11.49 12.83
C PHE A 25 -5.89 11.34 11.34
N CYS A 26 -5.05 11.94 10.51
CA CYS A 26 -5.05 11.75 9.07
C CYS A 26 -3.60 11.75 8.56
N ALA A 27 -3.24 10.71 7.83
CA ALA A 27 -1.92 10.53 7.27
C ALA A 27 -2.03 10.21 5.78
N VAL A 28 -1.19 10.84 4.96
CA VAL A 28 -1.12 10.59 3.52
C VAL A 28 0.33 10.41 3.12
N SER A 29 0.60 9.37 2.33
CA SER A 29 1.90 9.12 1.73
C SER A 29 1.72 8.91 0.23
N GLN A 30 2.48 9.64 -0.56
CA GLN A 30 2.59 9.45 -2.00
C GLN A 30 4.06 9.20 -2.32
N ALA A 31 4.34 8.03 -2.86
CA ALA A 31 5.68 7.60 -3.22
C ALA A 31 5.72 7.17 -4.68
N GLN A 32 6.64 7.73 -5.45
CA GLN A 32 6.89 7.33 -6.83
C GLN A 32 8.19 6.52 -6.88
N ARG A 33 8.45 5.87 -8.03
CA ARG A 33 9.70 5.16 -8.26
C ARG A 33 10.86 6.10 -7.91
N PRO A 34 11.81 5.70 -7.05
CA PRO A 34 12.99 6.51 -6.79
C PRO A 34 13.72 6.76 -8.12
N ASP A 35 13.94 8.02 -8.50
CA ASP A 35 14.85 8.32 -9.61
C ASP A 35 16.24 7.85 -9.19
N PRO A 36 16.85 6.86 -9.88
CA PRO A 36 18.18 6.36 -9.52
C PRO A 36 19.26 7.45 -9.64
N ASN A 37 18.98 8.56 -10.35
CA ASN A 37 19.88 9.71 -10.50
C ASN A 37 19.60 10.84 -9.51
N ALA A 38 18.48 10.80 -8.79
CA ALA A 38 18.21 11.75 -7.71
C ALA A 38 19.06 11.37 -6.49
N GLY A 39 20.27 11.92 -6.42
CA GLY A 39 21.16 11.79 -5.28
C GLY A 39 20.42 12.10 -3.98
N ALA A 40 20.35 11.11 -3.09
CA ALA A 40 19.91 11.23 -1.70
C ALA A 40 18.52 11.86 -1.47
N GLY A 41 17.50 11.00 -1.52
CA GLY A 41 16.17 11.29 -0.97
C GLY A 41 15.44 10.03 -0.49
N ARG A 42 16.17 8.97 -0.11
CA ARG A 42 15.56 7.85 0.62
C ARG A 42 15.21 8.38 2.00
N ALA A 43 13.99 8.86 2.19
CA ALA A 43 13.44 8.92 3.53
C ALA A 43 13.25 7.47 3.96
N THR A 44 14.35 6.90 4.46
CA THR A 44 14.31 5.93 5.54
C THR A 44 13.56 6.62 6.66
N ASP A 45 12.24 6.65 6.58
CA ASP A 45 11.43 6.96 7.74
C ASP A 45 11.68 5.79 8.69
N GLY A 46 12.76 5.92 9.48
CA GLY A 46 13.22 4.89 10.39
C GLY A 46 12.11 4.47 11.35
N ARG A 47 11.07 5.29 11.49
CA ARG A 47 9.86 5.00 12.26
C ARG A 47 8.98 3.96 11.56
N ALA A 48 8.77 4.08 10.25
CA ALA A 48 8.05 3.07 9.46
C ALA A 48 8.82 1.74 9.44
N VAL A 49 10.14 1.79 9.24
CA VAL A 49 11.00 0.60 9.32
C VAL A 49 10.96 -0.03 10.72
N ALA A 50 11.09 0.78 11.78
CA ALA A 50 10.99 0.29 13.15
C ALA A 50 9.62 -0.30 13.47
N ALA A 51 8.53 0.27 12.94
CA ALA A 51 7.18 -0.27 13.10
C ALA A 51 7.04 -1.65 12.43
N LEU A 52 7.59 -1.82 11.23
CA LEU A 52 7.59 -3.11 10.52
C LEU A 52 8.42 -4.18 11.24
N LEU A 53 9.62 -3.81 11.71
CA LEU A 53 10.48 -4.73 12.47
C LEU A 53 9.80 -5.23 13.76
N ARG A 54 8.98 -4.40 14.41
CA ARG A 54 8.22 -4.79 15.62
C ARG A 54 7.18 -5.87 15.34
N ILE A 55 6.67 -5.94 14.11
CA ILE A 55 5.68 -6.94 13.68
C ILE A 55 6.33 -8.07 12.86
N GLY A 56 7.66 -8.16 12.85
CA GLY A 56 8.41 -9.24 12.21
C GLY A 56 8.62 -9.09 10.70
N ILE A 57 8.26 -7.96 10.10
CA ILE A 57 8.45 -7.71 8.67
C ILE A 57 9.81 -7.04 8.44
N SER A 58 10.66 -7.69 7.64
CA SER A 58 11.98 -7.17 7.25
C SER A 58 11.96 -6.33 5.96
N LEU A 59 10.88 -6.38 5.19
CA LEU A 59 10.72 -5.61 3.96
C LEU A 59 10.52 -4.13 4.27
N SER A 60 11.43 -3.27 3.83
CA SER A 60 11.31 -1.82 4.03
C SER A 60 10.25 -1.18 3.12
N PRO A 61 9.66 -0.02 3.49
CA PRO A 61 8.68 0.68 2.65
C PRO A 61 9.26 1.14 1.31
N ASP A 62 10.53 1.56 1.29
CA ASP A 62 11.23 1.97 0.08
C ASP A 62 11.44 0.76 -0.86
N ALA A 63 11.86 -0.39 -0.33
CA ALA A 63 12.02 -1.62 -1.11
C ALA A 63 10.68 -2.13 -1.65
N ALA A 64 9.60 -2.06 -0.85
CA ALA A 64 8.26 -2.38 -1.32
C ALA A 64 7.81 -1.43 -2.44
N THR A 65 8.05 -0.12 -2.30
CA THR A 65 7.72 0.87 -3.33
C THR A 65 8.49 0.60 -4.63
N GLU A 66 9.80 0.35 -4.54
CA GLU A 66 10.63 -0.01 -5.69
C GLU A 66 10.13 -1.28 -6.37
N PHE A 67 9.77 -2.30 -5.60
CA PHE A 67 9.23 -3.56 -6.11
C PHE A 67 7.91 -3.32 -6.85
N VAL A 68 6.90 -2.73 -6.21
CA VAL A 68 5.56 -2.59 -6.82
C VAL A 68 5.54 -1.61 -7.99
N THR A 69 6.49 -0.66 -8.06
CA THR A 69 6.63 0.24 -9.21
C THR A 69 7.39 -0.37 -10.39
N THR A 70 8.06 -1.51 -10.17
CA THR A 70 8.88 -2.19 -11.19
C THR A 70 8.23 -3.48 -11.67
N ILE A 71 7.59 -4.21 -10.76
CA ILE A 71 7.05 -5.55 -10.98
C ILE A 71 5.53 -5.46 -10.88
N PRO A 72 4.80 -5.81 -11.96
CA PRO A 72 3.35 -5.67 -11.97
C PRO A 72 2.68 -6.76 -11.09
N PRO A 73 1.46 -6.51 -10.56
CA PRO A 73 0.81 -7.39 -9.58
C PRO A 73 0.69 -8.85 -10.00
N GLU A 74 0.56 -9.13 -11.30
CA GLU A 74 0.43 -10.49 -11.86
C GLU A 74 1.68 -11.35 -11.68
N GLN A 75 2.83 -10.73 -11.36
CA GLN A 75 4.08 -11.40 -11.00
C GLN A 75 4.28 -11.49 -9.48
N TRP A 76 3.28 -10.99 -8.73
CA TRP A 76 2.96 -11.24 -7.34
C TRP A 76 3.11 -12.73 -6.97
N THR A 77 3.59 -13.09 -5.78
CA THR A 77 3.24 -14.39 -5.18
C THR A 77 2.21 -14.15 -4.10
N VAL A 78 1.43 -15.18 -3.78
CA VAL A 78 0.40 -15.10 -2.75
C VAL A 78 1.04 -14.73 -1.40
N GLU A 79 2.17 -15.35 -1.08
CA GLU A 79 2.86 -15.21 0.21
C GLU A 79 3.47 -13.82 0.40
N GLN A 80 3.98 -13.20 -0.67
CA GLN A 80 4.60 -11.86 -0.57
C GLN A 80 3.60 -10.71 -0.60
N THR A 81 2.38 -10.96 -1.09
CA THR A 81 1.37 -9.90 -1.28
C THR A 81 1.02 -9.18 0.02
N PRO A 82 0.72 -9.87 1.15
CA PRO A 82 0.45 -9.19 2.42
C PRO A 82 1.61 -8.31 2.89
N ASP A 83 2.85 -8.82 2.84
CA ASP A 83 4.03 -8.09 3.32
C ASP A 83 4.29 -6.83 2.49
N LEU A 84 4.08 -6.88 1.17
CA LEU A 84 4.17 -5.69 0.30
C LEU A 84 3.15 -4.63 0.70
N LEU A 85 1.88 -5.02 0.90
CA LEU A 85 0.81 -4.09 1.24
C LEU A 85 1.03 -3.44 2.61
N VAL A 86 1.44 -4.23 3.61
CA VAL A 86 1.74 -3.74 4.97
C VAL A 86 2.95 -2.82 4.95
N ALA A 87 4.01 -3.17 4.22
CA ALA A 87 5.19 -2.32 4.08
C ALA A 87 4.84 -0.94 3.50
N LEU A 88 3.95 -0.87 2.51
CA LEU A 88 3.48 0.38 1.94
C LEU A 88 2.59 1.17 2.90
N LEU A 89 1.65 0.51 3.59
CA LEU A 89 0.78 1.13 4.59
C LEU A 89 1.53 1.66 5.81
N SER A 90 2.68 1.08 6.16
CA SER A 90 3.50 1.55 7.28
C SER A 90 3.93 3.02 7.14
N SER A 91 4.01 3.54 5.92
CA SER A 91 4.31 4.96 5.65
C SER A 91 3.27 5.92 6.22
N VAL A 92 2.04 5.46 6.46
CA VAL A 92 0.95 6.23 7.06
C VAL A 92 0.50 5.68 8.42
N LEU A 93 0.89 4.45 8.78
CA LEU A 93 0.47 3.77 10.01
C LEU A 93 1.60 3.56 11.05
N TRP A 94 2.80 4.11 10.86
CA TRP A 94 3.90 3.92 11.82
C TRP A 94 3.60 4.42 13.25
N GLN A 95 2.64 5.35 13.42
CA GLN A 95 2.15 5.81 14.73
C GLN A 95 1.04 4.93 15.31
N GLN A 96 0.58 3.94 14.55
CA GLN A 96 -0.46 2.99 14.92
C GLN A 96 0.06 1.54 14.75
N PRO A 97 1.08 1.13 15.52
CA PRO A 97 1.69 -0.19 15.37
C PRO A 97 0.68 -1.33 15.58
N ASP A 98 -0.30 -1.16 16.48
CA ASP A 98 -1.34 -2.17 16.73
C ASP A 98 -2.27 -2.34 15.52
N ALA A 99 -2.61 -1.23 14.84
CA ALA A 99 -3.40 -1.29 13.60
C ALA A 99 -2.60 -1.96 12.49
N LEU A 100 -1.31 -1.64 12.37
CA LEU A 100 -0.42 -2.25 11.38
C LEU A 100 -0.27 -3.77 11.62
N ALA A 101 -0.10 -4.20 12.87
CA ALA A 101 -0.02 -5.61 13.26
C ALA A 101 -1.33 -6.36 12.95
N ALA A 102 -2.48 -5.76 13.29
CA ALA A 102 -3.77 -6.37 13.01
C ALA A 102 -4.04 -6.50 11.50
N ILE A 103 -3.67 -5.48 10.72
CA ILE A 103 -3.76 -5.53 9.26
C ILE A 103 -2.86 -6.64 8.72
N HIS A 104 -1.63 -6.78 9.23
CA HIS A 104 -0.71 -7.84 8.80
C HIS A 104 -1.28 -9.23 9.01
N VAL A 105 -1.83 -9.52 10.19
CA VAL A 105 -2.50 -10.80 10.47
C VAL A 105 -3.68 -11.02 9.51
N ALA A 106 -4.58 -10.03 9.40
CA ALA A 106 -5.78 -10.15 8.57
C ALA A 106 -5.47 -10.35 7.08
N LEU A 107 -4.42 -9.70 6.56
CA LEU A 107 -4.02 -9.87 5.16
C LEU A 107 -3.38 -11.25 4.91
N HIS A 108 -2.68 -11.83 5.89
CA HIS A 108 -2.09 -13.16 5.76
C HIS A 108 -3.14 -14.27 5.82
N GLU A 109 -4.15 -14.14 6.68
CA GLU A 109 -5.26 -15.10 6.78
C GLU A 109 -6.02 -15.22 5.45
N GLU A 110 -6.14 -14.12 4.69
CA GLU A 110 -6.89 -14.06 3.43
C GLU A 110 -5.98 -13.84 2.21
N ALA A 111 -4.70 -14.19 2.32
CA ALA A 111 -3.66 -13.84 1.34
C ALA A 111 -4.02 -14.26 -0.09
N ALA A 112 -4.59 -15.45 -0.28
CA ALA A 112 -4.98 -15.95 -1.60
C ALA A 112 -6.09 -15.11 -2.25
N GLN A 113 -7.09 -14.71 -1.47
CA GLN A 113 -8.23 -13.93 -1.96
C GLN A 113 -7.82 -12.49 -2.24
N ILE A 114 -7.01 -11.90 -1.36
CA ILE A 114 -6.45 -10.56 -1.53
C ILE A 114 -5.56 -10.51 -2.77
N HIS A 115 -4.65 -11.49 -2.91
CA HIS A 115 -3.80 -11.60 -4.09
C HIS A 115 -4.63 -11.72 -5.36
N GLN A 116 -5.60 -12.64 -5.41
CA GLN A 116 -6.45 -12.82 -6.58
C GLN A 116 -7.19 -11.52 -6.97
N ALA A 117 -7.73 -10.78 -5.98
CA ALA A 117 -8.43 -9.53 -6.22
C ALA A 117 -7.51 -8.39 -6.68
N ILE A 118 -6.26 -8.37 -6.21
CA ILE A 118 -5.25 -7.39 -6.61
C ILE A 118 -4.76 -7.61 -8.04
N VAL A 119 -4.63 -8.86 -8.49
CA VAL A 119 -4.07 -9.20 -9.81
C VAL A 119 -5.11 -9.32 -10.91
N THR A 120 -6.39 -9.45 -10.56
CA THR A 120 -7.46 -9.64 -11.56
C THR A 120 -8.15 -8.31 -11.85
N PRO A 121 -8.12 -7.80 -13.09
CA PRO A 121 -8.94 -6.67 -13.49
C PRO A 121 -10.43 -6.98 -13.30
N GLY A 122 -11.17 -6.12 -12.62
CA GLY A 122 -12.58 -6.35 -12.34
C GLY A 122 -13.16 -5.38 -11.32
N ALA A 123 -14.43 -5.61 -10.97
CA ALA A 123 -15.06 -4.91 -9.87
C ALA A 123 -14.34 -5.26 -8.55
N PRO A 124 -14.18 -4.29 -7.64
CA PRO A 124 -13.61 -4.57 -6.32
C PRO A 124 -14.42 -5.65 -5.58
N ALA A 125 -13.71 -6.62 -5.01
CA ALA A 125 -14.27 -7.59 -4.09
C ALA A 125 -14.43 -6.93 -2.71
N SER A 126 -15.58 -7.15 -2.08
CA SER A 126 -15.79 -6.82 -0.68
C SER A 126 -15.52 -8.05 0.15
N LEU A 127 -14.50 -7.98 1.02
CA LEU A 127 -14.08 -9.07 1.89
C LEU A 127 -14.24 -8.64 3.35
N ASN A 128 -14.63 -9.57 4.22
CA ASN A 128 -14.51 -9.37 5.66
C ASN A 128 -13.25 -10.12 6.09
N ILE A 129 -12.19 -9.37 6.44
CA ILE A 129 -10.90 -9.94 6.85
C ILE A 129 -10.70 -9.63 8.33
N ASP A 130 -10.83 -10.64 9.17
CA ASP A 130 -10.86 -10.49 10.64
C ASP A 130 -11.85 -9.38 11.07
N GLN A 131 -11.35 -8.30 11.67
CA GLN A 131 -12.14 -7.15 12.15
C GLN A 131 -12.31 -6.02 11.13
N PHE A 132 -11.79 -6.18 9.91
CA PHE A 132 -11.83 -5.16 8.87
C PHE A 132 -12.84 -5.54 7.78
N GLN A 133 -13.64 -4.55 7.39
CA GLN A 133 -14.30 -4.58 6.09
C GLN A 133 -13.31 -4.08 5.04
N ALA A 134 -12.93 -4.95 4.12
CA ALA A 134 -11.99 -4.69 3.05
C ALA A 134 -12.69 -4.54 1.70
N SER A 135 -12.25 -3.56 0.91
CA SER A 135 -12.52 -3.49 -0.53
C SER A 135 -11.20 -3.69 -1.25
N VAL A 136 -11.09 -4.76 -2.03
CA VAL A 136 -9.86 -5.14 -2.73
C VAL A 136 -10.15 -5.22 -4.21
N GLY A 137 -9.36 -4.54 -5.03
CA GLY A 137 -9.50 -4.61 -6.48
C GLY A 137 -8.16 -4.42 -7.16
N TYR A 138 -8.19 -4.39 -8.49
CA TYR A 138 -6.98 -4.27 -9.29
C TYR A 138 -6.16 -3.03 -8.90
N GLY A 139 -5.00 -3.26 -8.27
CA GLY A 139 -4.13 -2.20 -7.74
C GLY A 139 -4.71 -1.37 -6.59
N HIS A 140 -5.72 -1.87 -5.87
CA HIS A 140 -6.38 -1.12 -4.80
C HIS A 140 -6.70 -1.98 -3.58
N LEU A 141 -6.47 -1.42 -2.40
CA LEU A 141 -6.92 -1.93 -1.13
C LEU A 141 -7.53 -0.78 -0.32
N GLU A 142 -8.72 -0.97 0.23
CA GLU A 142 -9.30 -0.15 1.28
C GLU A 142 -9.69 -1.05 2.45
N LEU A 143 -9.35 -0.64 3.67
CA LEU A 143 -9.66 -1.32 4.92
C LEU A 143 -10.42 -0.34 5.81
N SER A 144 -11.49 -0.82 6.45
CA SER A 144 -12.27 0.00 7.36
C SER A 144 -12.74 -0.79 8.58
N ARG A 145 -12.77 -0.12 9.74
CA ARG A 145 -13.30 -0.66 11.01
C ARG A 145 -13.81 0.49 11.87
N GLY A 146 -15.13 0.62 12.02
CA GLY A 146 -15.73 1.75 12.73
C GLY A 146 -15.35 3.09 12.08
N THR A 147 -14.60 3.93 12.81
CA THR A 147 -14.10 5.22 12.28
C THR A 147 -12.70 5.15 11.67
N PHE A 148 -12.03 4.00 11.76
CA PHE A 148 -10.72 3.78 11.14
C PHE A 148 -10.91 3.47 9.65
N ARG A 149 -10.06 4.08 8.82
CA ARG A 149 -9.90 3.77 7.40
C ARG A 149 -8.42 3.78 7.02
N ALA A 150 -7.99 2.81 6.23
CA ALA A 150 -6.70 2.83 5.56
C ALA A 150 -6.91 2.44 4.09
N SER A 151 -6.28 3.14 3.16
CA SER A 151 -6.33 2.81 1.75
C SER A 151 -4.97 2.86 1.11
N LEU A 152 -4.81 2.03 0.09
CA LEU A 152 -3.62 1.89 -0.72
C LEU A 152 -4.04 1.84 -2.19
N ARG A 153 -3.33 2.60 -3.01
CA ARG A 153 -3.39 2.54 -4.47
C ARG A 153 -1.99 2.23 -4.98
N LEU A 154 -1.92 1.18 -5.78
CA LEU A 154 -0.70 0.68 -6.39
C LEU A 154 -0.56 1.26 -7.80
N PRO A 155 0.66 1.43 -8.30
CA PRO A 155 0.88 1.74 -9.70
C PRO A 155 0.34 0.57 -10.53
N LEU A 156 -0.61 0.86 -11.41
CA LEU A 156 -0.99 -0.09 -12.42
C LEU A 156 -0.02 0.06 -13.59
N PRO A 157 0.31 -1.04 -14.31
CA PRO A 157 0.88 -0.91 -15.64
C PRO A 157 -0.01 0.07 -16.40
N ALA A 158 0.56 0.97 -17.18
CA ALA A 158 -0.24 1.75 -18.12
C ALA A 158 -1.00 0.73 -18.96
N ALA A 159 -2.30 0.56 -18.68
CA ALA A 159 -3.18 -0.20 -19.55
C ALA A 159 -2.97 0.41 -20.93
N GLN A 160 -2.66 -0.44 -21.91
CA GLN A 160 -2.71 -0.12 -23.32
C GLN A 160 -3.83 0.90 -23.52
N GLU A 161 -3.48 2.14 -23.87
CA GLU A 161 -4.50 3.10 -24.28
C GLU A 161 -5.38 2.35 -25.28
N PRO A 162 -6.71 2.27 -25.08
CA PRO A 162 -7.56 1.77 -26.15
C PRO A 162 -7.18 2.62 -27.34
N ALA A 163 -6.69 1.98 -28.41
CA ALA A 163 -6.23 2.64 -29.61
C ALA A 163 -7.23 3.75 -29.90
N ARG A 164 -6.79 5.01 -29.75
CA ARG A 164 -7.63 6.14 -30.13
C ARG A 164 -7.93 5.90 -31.59
N ASN A 165 -9.15 5.44 -31.88
CA ASN A 165 -9.62 5.29 -33.25
C ASN A 165 -9.37 6.65 -33.90
N GLY A 166 -8.38 6.67 -34.80
CA GLY A 166 -8.06 7.83 -35.60
C GLY A 166 -9.34 8.25 -36.29
N LYS A 167 -9.69 9.52 -36.09
CA LYS A 167 -10.61 10.20 -37.00
C LYS A 167 -9.94 10.37 -38.35
#